data_AF-A0A086MIX6-F1
#
_entry.id   AF-A0A086MIX6-F1
#
_cell.length_a   1.000
_cell.length_b   1.000
_cell.length_c   1.000
_cell.angle_alpha   90.00
_cell.angle_beta   90.00
_cell.angle_gamma   90.00
#
_symmetry.space_group_name_H-M   'P 1'
#
loop_
_entity.id
_entity.type
_entity.pdbx_description
1 polymer ?
#
loop_
_entity_poly.entity_id
_entity_poly.type
_entity_poly.pdbx_seq_one_letter_code
_entity_poly.pdbx_strand_id
1 'polypeptide(L)'
;MKHLFLALAVAVSPLAVSAHEVAKGPNGGPVVDSAGHHVEMVANGSELVLFLTESDDKPLASAGTKNARAIVQDGGKTVTVPLQPAEPNRLVGALPQPLGSGARVVVSATMADGHAVQARFVNN
;
A
#
# COMPACT_ATOMS: atom_id res chain seq x y z
N MET A 1 34.33 -21.47 55.99
CA MET A 1 32.86 -21.28 55.87
C MET A 1 32.57 -21.00 54.40
N LYS A 2 31.62 -21.74 53.82
CA LYS A 2 31.42 -21.92 52.38
C LYS A 2 30.30 -20.95 51.94
N HIS A 3 30.66 -19.82 51.33
CA HIS A 3 29.67 -18.84 50.88
C HIS A 3 29.27 -19.15 49.44
N LEU A 4 28.05 -19.65 49.29
CA LEU A 4 27.42 -19.97 48.01
C LEU A 4 26.83 -18.67 47.44
N PHE A 5 27.41 -18.16 46.35
CA PHE A 5 26.85 -17.04 45.59
C PHE A 5 25.82 -17.58 44.59
N LEU A 6 24.55 -17.19 44.76
CA LEU A 6 23.46 -17.53 43.86
C LEU A 6 23.28 -16.38 42.86
N ALA A 7 23.67 -16.60 41.60
CA ALA A 7 23.47 -15.65 40.52
C ALA A 7 22.04 -15.79 39.97
N LEU A 8 21.22 -14.75 40.14
CA LEU A 8 19.86 -14.67 39.58
C LEU A 8 19.95 -14.12 38.16
N ALA A 9 19.83 -15.00 37.16
CA ALA A 9 19.76 -14.62 35.76
C ALA A 9 18.33 -14.14 35.44
N VAL A 10 18.15 -12.82 35.27
CA VAL A 10 16.91 -12.24 34.76
C VAL A 10 16.91 -12.41 33.24
N ALA A 11 16.13 -13.36 32.75
CA ALA A 11 15.87 -13.53 31.33
C ALA A 11 14.94 -12.41 30.86
N VAL A 12 15.49 -11.44 30.11
CA VAL A 12 14.70 -10.44 29.40
C VAL A 12 14.23 -11.07 28.10
N SER A 13 12.96 -11.46 28.04
CA SER A 13 12.33 -11.92 26.80
C SER A 13 12.12 -10.73 25.86
N PRO A 14 12.60 -10.75 24.61
CA PRO A 14 12.27 -9.72 23.64
C PRO A 14 10.79 -9.83 23.28
N LEU A 15 10.03 -8.78 23.52
CA LEU A 15 8.67 -8.64 22.97
C LEU A 15 8.80 -8.53 21.46
N ALA A 16 8.36 -9.56 20.73
CA ALA A 16 8.23 -9.51 19.29
C ALA A 16 7.18 -8.43 18.94
N VAL A 17 7.63 -7.33 18.35
CA VAL A 17 6.75 -6.33 17.77
C VAL A 17 6.19 -6.93 16.48
N SER A 18 4.94 -7.35 16.49
CA SER A 18 4.22 -7.73 15.28
C SER A 18 4.12 -6.52 14.37
N ALA A 19 4.95 -6.49 13.32
CA ALA A 19 4.67 -5.66 12.15
C ALA A 19 3.31 -6.15 11.61
N HIS A 20 2.29 -5.30 11.60
CA HIS A 20 1.06 -5.60 10.88
C HIS A 20 1.45 -5.86 9.42
N GLU A 21 1.47 -7.12 9.01
CA GLU A 21 1.63 -7.48 7.60
C GLU A 21 0.55 -6.73 6.84
N VAL A 22 0.97 -5.98 5.83
CA VAL A 22 0.03 -5.38 4.88
C VAL A 22 -0.68 -6.56 4.21
N ALA A 23 -2.00 -6.66 4.42
CA ALA A 23 -2.79 -7.73 3.86
C ALA A 23 -2.64 -7.73 2.33
N LYS A 24 -2.45 -8.92 1.75
CA LYS A 24 -2.48 -9.09 0.30
C LYS A 24 -3.92 -9.15 -0.16
N GLY A 25 -4.24 -8.35 -1.17
CA GLY A 25 -5.56 -8.31 -1.77
C GLY A 25 -5.77 -9.45 -2.76
N PRO A 26 -6.97 -9.52 -3.36
CA PRO A 26 -7.34 -10.57 -4.30
C PRO A 26 -6.45 -10.64 -5.56
N ASN A 27 -5.76 -9.56 -5.91
CA ASN A 27 -4.86 -9.49 -7.06
C ASN A 27 -3.38 -9.69 -6.66
N GLY A 28 -3.12 -10.03 -5.38
CA GLY A 28 -1.79 -10.34 -4.85
C GLY A 28 -0.97 -9.11 -4.42
N GLY A 29 -1.53 -7.91 -4.53
CA GLY A 29 -0.89 -6.66 -4.14
C GLY A 29 -1.15 -6.27 -2.68
N PRO A 30 -0.36 -5.35 -2.09
CA PRO A 30 -0.67 -4.76 -0.81
C PRO A 30 -1.98 -3.96 -0.84
N VAL A 31 -2.79 -4.07 0.22
CA VAL A 31 -4.03 -3.32 0.42
C VAL A 31 -3.86 -2.26 1.49
N VAL A 32 -4.43 -1.08 1.26
CA VAL A 32 -4.53 0.00 2.25
C VAL A 32 -5.97 0.48 2.32
N ASP A 33 -6.49 0.56 3.55
CA ASP A 33 -7.81 1.13 3.83
C ASP A 33 -7.70 2.67 3.88
N SER A 34 -8.62 3.36 3.22
CA SER A 34 -8.64 4.82 3.16
C SER A 34 -10.06 5.32 2.92
N ALA A 35 -10.56 6.18 3.80
CA ALA A 35 -11.89 6.78 3.69
C ALA A 35 -13.05 5.77 3.51
N GLY A 36 -12.94 4.57 4.09
CA GLY A 36 -13.95 3.50 3.97
C GLY A 36 -13.80 2.62 2.73
N HIS A 37 -12.71 2.78 1.99
CA HIS A 37 -12.41 2.02 0.77
C HIS A 37 -11.11 1.24 0.92
N HIS A 38 -11.04 0.09 0.26
CA HIS A 38 -9.79 -0.65 0.11
C HIS A 38 -9.15 -0.26 -1.21
N VAL A 39 -7.86 0.07 -1.15
CA VAL A 39 -7.02 0.33 -2.32
C VAL A 39 -5.95 -0.73 -2.37
N GLU A 40 -6.06 -1.64 -3.33
CA GLU A 40 -5.01 -2.62 -3.62
C GLU A 40 -4.09 -2.08 -4.71
N MET A 41 -2.77 -2.12 -4.49
CA MET A 41 -1.78 -1.73 -5.49
C MET A 41 -1.10 -2.94 -6.09
N VAL A 42 -1.11 -3.05 -7.42
CA VAL A 42 -0.36 -4.05 -8.19
C VAL A 42 0.58 -3.34 -9.16
N ALA A 43 1.87 -3.69 -9.11
CA ALA A 43 2.84 -3.29 -10.13
C ALA A 43 2.99 -4.43 -11.15
N ASN A 44 2.65 -4.16 -12.41
CA ASN A 44 2.75 -5.12 -13.51
C ASN A 44 3.76 -4.60 -14.55
N GLY A 45 5.04 -4.92 -14.35
CA GLY A 45 6.10 -4.34 -15.17
C GLY A 45 6.11 -2.81 -15.04
N SER A 46 5.97 -2.11 -16.16
CA SER A 46 5.91 -0.65 -16.22
C SER A 46 4.49 -0.09 -16.10
N GLU A 47 3.54 -0.84 -15.53
CA GLU A 47 2.19 -0.38 -15.26
C GLU A 47 1.91 -0.43 -13.76
N LEU A 48 1.33 0.66 -13.24
CA LEU A 48 0.79 0.73 -11.88
C LEU A 48 -0.73 0.59 -11.97
N VAL A 49 -1.27 -0.44 -11.34
CA VAL A 49 -2.71 -0.72 -11.29
C VAL A 49 -3.18 -0.61 -9.85
N LEU A 50 -4.24 0.17 -9.63
CA LEU A 50 -4.97 0.20 -8.38
C LEU A 50 -6.32 -0.47 -8.57
N PHE A 51 -6.66 -1.42 -7.71
CA PHE A 51 -8.01 -1.97 -7.62
C PHE A 51 -8.73 -1.29 -6.45
N LEU A 52 -9.97 -0.88 -6.70
CA LEU A 52 -10.81 -0.16 -5.76
C LEU A 52 -11.97 -1.06 -5.32
N THR A 53 -12.12 -1.23 -4.02
CA THR A 53 -13.31 -1.86 -3.43
C THR A 53 -13.81 -1.06 -2.24
N GLU A 54 -15.09 -1.23 -1.94
CA GLU A 54 -15.71 -0.77 -0.71
C GLU A 54 -15.21 -1.59 0.49
N SER A 55 -15.50 -1.15 1.71
CA SER A 55 -15.18 -1.89 2.94
C SER A 55 -15.77 -3.32 3.00
N ASP A 56 -16.83 -3.60 2.23
CA ASP A 56 -17.47 -4.92 2.13
C ASP A 56 -17.00 -5.74 0.91
N ASP A 57 -15.82 -5.39 0.38
CA ASP A 57 -15.13 -6.02 -0.76
C ASP A 57 -15.87 -5.93 -2.11
N LYS A 58 -16.96 -5.15 -2.19
CA LYS A 58 -17.62 -4.89 -3.47
C LYS A 58 -16.79 -3.96 -4.35
N PRO A 59 -16.77 -4.14 -5.68
CA PRO A 59 -16.09 -3.23 -6.58
C PRO A 59 -16.60 -1.78 -6.45
N LEU A 60 -15.70 -0.84 -6.19
CA LEU A 60 -15.99 0.60 -6.26
C LEU A 60 -15.73 1.10 -7.68
N ALA A 61 -16.71 1.76 -8.30
CA ALA A 61 -16.59 2.22 -9.68
C ALA A 61 -15.44 3.24 -9.85
N SER A 62 -14.58 3.02 -10.84
CA SER A 62 -13.49 3.96 -11.16
C SER A 62 -13.96 5.13 -12.03
N ALA A 63 -15.04 4.95 -12.78
CA ALA A 63 -15.68 6.00 -13.56
C ALA A 63 -16.13 7.16 -12.66
N GLY A 64 -15.80 8.40 -13.04
CA GLY A 64 -16.12 9.60 -12.24
C GLY A 64 -15.05 9.97 -11.20
N THR A 65 -14.01 9.15 -11.03
CA THR A 65 -12.84 9.50 -10.21
C THR A 65 -12.15 10.75 -10.77
N LYS A 66 -11.78 11.68 -9.87
CA LYS A 66 -11.12 12.95 -10.22
C LYS A 66 -9.75 13.04 -9.55
N ASN A 67 -8.87 13.83 -10.16
CA ASN A 67 -7.55 14.18 -9.62
C ASN A 67 -6.64 12.98 -9.27
N ALA A 68 -6.89 11.82 -9.88
CA ALA A 68 -6.18 10.58 -9.58
C ALA A 68 -4.72 10.64 -10.06
N ARG A 69 -3.80 10.43 -9.12
CA ARG A 69 -2.35 10.40 -9.38
C ARG A 69 -1.63 9.53 -8.36
N ALA A 70 -0.47 9.03 -8.73
CA ALA A 70 0.50 8.45 -7.83
C ALA A 70 1.80 9.28 -7.83
N ILE A 71 2.37 9.52 -6.65
CA ILE A 71 3.73 10.03 -6.49
C ILE A 71 4.61 8.84 -6.18
N VAL A 72 5.55 8.54 -7.07
CA VAL A 72 6.45 7.39 -6.98
C VAL A 72 7.85 7.89 -6.64
N GLN A 73 8.42 7.36 -5.57
CA GLN A 73 9.82 7.55 -5.18
C GLN A 73 10.57 6.24 -5.36
N ASP A 74 11.53 6.22 -6.28
CA ASP A 74 12.29 5.02 -6.62
C ASP A 74 13.71 5.39 -7.08
N GLY A 75 14.72 4.68 -6.55
CA GLY A 75 16.13 4.93 -6.88
C GLY A 75 16.59 6.38 -6.69
N GLY A 76 16.04 7.08 -5.69
CA GLY A 76 16.34 8.51 -5.43
C GLY A 76 15.64 9.50 -6.38
N LYS A 77 14.80 9.03 -7.30
CA LYS A 77 13.99 9.87 -8.19
C LYS A 77 12.56 9.96 -7.67
N THR A 78 11.90 11.09 -7.91
CA THR A 78 10.47 11.28 -7.66
C THR A 78 9.77 11.58 -8.97
N VAL A 79 8.70 10.86 -9.28
CA VAL A 79 7.87 11.09 -10.47
C VAL A 79 6.40 11.14 -10.08
N THR A 80 5.63 11.98 -10.77
CA THR A 80 4.16 11.97 -10.66
C THR A 80 3.59 11.18 -11.84
N VAL A 81 2.84 10.13 -11.55
CA VAL A 81 2.16 9.26 -12.50
C VAL A 81 0.69 9.63 -12.52
N PRO A 82 0.14 10.16 -13.64
CA PRO A 82 -1.30 10.33 -13.76
C PRO A 82 -1.98 8.97 -13.80
N LEU A 83 -3.12 8.84 -13.11
CA LEU A 83 -3.91 7.62 -13.09
C LEU A 83 -5.21 7.85 -13.86
N GLN A 84 -5.58 6.90 -14.72
CA GLN A 84 -6.79 6.94 -15.52
C GLN A 84 -7.74 5.81 -15.10
N PRO A 85 -9.06 6.05 -15.07
CA PRO A 85 -10.04 4.99 -14.92
C PRO A 85 -9.87 3.90 -15.98
N ALA A 86 -9.78 2.66 -15.52
CA ALA A 86 -9.98 1.46 -16.33
C ALA A 86 -11.12 0.66 -15.70
N GLU A 87 -12.23 0.57 -16.41
CA GLU A 87 -13.45 -0.01 -15.86
C GLU A 87 -13.31 -1.52 -15.55
N PRO A 88 -14.08 -2.04 -14.58
CA PRO A 88 -15.09 -1.31 -13.80
C PRO A 88 -14.53 -0.56 -12.58
N ASN A 89 -13.43 -1.03 -11.97
CA ASN A 89 -12.98 -0.58 -10.64
C ASN A 89 -11.46 -0.39 -10.53
N ARG A 90 -10.78 -0.09 -11.64
CA ARG A 90 -9.33 0.12 -11.64
C ARG A 90 -8.95 1.55 -11.95
N LEU A 91 -7.82 1.98 -11.39
CA LEU A 91 -7.08 3.16 -11.83
C LEU A 91 -5.70 2.70 -12.32
N VAL A 92 -5.31 3.10 -13.52
CA VAL A 92 -4.10 2.62 -14.19
C VAL A 92 -3.21 3.79 -14.57
N GLY A 93 -1.90 3.66 -14.37
CA GLY A 93 -0.91 4.64 -14.79
C GLY A 93 0.34 3.98 -15.34
N ALA A 94 0.92 4.60 -16.36
CA ALA A 94 2.20 4.16 -16.92
C ALA A 94 3.36 4.62 -16.04
N LEU A 95 4.22 3.67 -15.65
CA LEU A 95 5.47 3.94 -14.97
C LEU A 95 6.59 4.14 -15.99
N PRO A 96 7.58 5.01 -15.72
CA PRO A 96 8.74 5.18 -16.60
C PRO A 96 9.66 3.95 -16.63
N GLN A 97 9.57 3.09 -15.61
CA GLN A 97 10.31 1.85 -15.43
C GLN A 97 9.56 0.97 -14.41
N PRO A 98 9.78 -0.35 -14.38
CA PRO A 98 9.26 -1.19 -13.30
C PRO A 98 9.70 -0.70 -11.93
N LEU A 99 8.84 -0.83 -10.92
CA LEU A 99 9.17 -0.40 -9.55
C LEU A 99 10.31 -1.26 -8.99
N GLY A 100 11.36 -0.59 -8.51
CA GLY A 100 12.40 -1.23 -7.71
C GLY A 100 11.87 -1.71 -6.36
N SER A 101 12.58 -2.66 -5.74
CA SER A 101 12.32 -3.03 -4.33
C SER A 101 12.62 -1.83 -3.43
N GLY A 102 11.75 -1.59 -2.45
CA GLY A 102 11.75 -0.41 -1.58
C GLY A 102 11.13 0.85 -2.20
N ALA A 103 10.67 0.81 -3.46
CA ALA A 103 10.00 1.95 -4.08
C ALA A 103 8.75 2.34 -3.27
N ARG A 104 8.56 3.65 -3.05
CA ARG A 104 7.43 4.18 -2.28
C ARG A 104 6.42 4.80 -3.22
N VAL A 105 5.16 4.46 -3.06
CA VAL A 105 4.06 4.96 -3.90
C VAL A 105 3.02 5.61 -3.01
N VAL A 106 2.73 6.88 -3.25
CA VAL A 106 1.64 7.61 -2.59
C VAL A 106 0.56 7.92 -3.60
N VAL A 107 -0.61 7.34 -3.43
CA VAL A 107 -1.78 7.56 -4.27
C VAL A 107 -2.66 8.63 -3.67
N SER A 108 -3.23 9.49 -4.51
CA SER A 108 -4.31 10.40 -4.12
C SER A 108 -5.36 10.47 -5.23
N ALA A 109 -6.63 10.46 -4.86
CA ALA A 109 -7.74 10.61 -5.78
C ALA A 109 -9.02 11.05 -5.04
N THR A 110 -9.96 11.64 -5.77
CA THR A 110 -11.34 11.83 -5.31
C THR A 110 -12.20 10.80 -6.01
N MET A 111 -12.75 9.85 -5.26
CA MET A 111 -13.57 8.74 -5.76
C MET A 111 -14.90 9.25 -6.33
N ALA A 112 -15.60 8.38 -7.07
CA ALA A 112 -16.88 8.69 -7.70
C ALA A 112 -17.98 9.07 -6.70
N ASP A 113 -17.91 8.52 -5.48
CA ASP A 113 -18.79 8.83 -4.35
C ASP A 113 -18.46 10.16 -3.64
N GLY A 114 -17.38 10.83 -4.06
CA GLY A 114 -16.90 12.10 -3.50
C GLY A 114 -15.87 11.98 -2.38
N HIS A 115 -15.56 10.77 -1.90
CA HIS A 115 -14.56 10.59 -0.86
C HIS A 115 -13.14 10.82 -1.38
N ALA A 116 -12.33 11.55 -0.61
CA ALA A 116 -10.92 11.74 -0.90
C ALA A 116 -10.11 10.57 -0.31
N VAL A 117 -9.40 9.85 -1.17
CA VAL A 117 -8.58 8.69 -0.81
C VAL A 117 -7.11 9.07 -0.88
N GLN A 118 -6.35 8.64 0.14
CA GLN A 118 -4.89 8.68 0.13
C GLN A 118 -4.34 7.35 0.66
N ALA A 119 -3.53 6.67 -0.15
CA ALA A 119 -2.94 5.38 0.17
C ALA A 119 -1.42 5.43 -0.01
N ARG A 120 -0.69 4.72 0.86
CA ARG A 120 0.78 4.69 0.86
C ARG A 120 1.25 3.25 0.81
N PHE A 121 2.09 2.93 -0.16
CA PHE A 121 2.63 1.60 -0.39
C PHE A 121 4.15 1.62 -0.43
N VAL A 122 4.73 0.48 -0.08
CA VAL A 122 6.14 0.16 -0.35
C VAL A 122 6.15 -1.11 -1.19
N ASN A 123 6.84 -1.07 -2.33
CA ASN A 123 7.06 -2.24 -3.17
C ASN A 123 8.14 -3.12 -2.52
N ASN A 124 7.80 -4.33 -2.08
CA ASN A 124 8.75 -5.23 -1.41
C ASN A 124 9.25 -6.31 -2.36
#